data_AF-A0A6J6CTA2-F1
#
_entry.id   AF-A0A6J6CTA2-F1
#
_cell.length_a   1.000
_cell.length_b   1.000
_cell.length_c   1.000
_cell.angle_alpha   90.00
_cell.angle_beta   90.00
_cell.angle_gamma   90.00
#
_symmetry.space_group_name_H-M   'P 1'
#
loop_
_entity.id
_entity.type
_entity.pdbx_description
1 polymer ?
#
loop_
_entity_poly.entity_id
_entity_poly.type
_entity_poly.pdbx_seq_one_letter_code
_entity_poly.pdbx_strand_id
1 'polypeptide(L)' 'MSEFSEELRVVSGSPTPEELATIIAMLEAAQAEDEASATGYERPLKSSWSRNIDQLRQPITPGPGQWRGAYRQGLN' A
#
# COMPACT_ATOMS: atom_id res chain seq x y z
N MET A 1 14.72 31.56 9.23
CA MET A 1 15.15 31.36 7.85
C MET A 1 14.67 29.97 7.47
N SER A 2 14.00 29.84 6.32
CA SER A 2 13.43 28.56 5.88
C SER A 2 14.54 27.60 5.43
N GLU A 3 14.35 26.30 5.65
CA GLU A 3 15.28 25.22 5.25
C GLU A 3 15.61 25.32 3.75
N PHE A 4 14.59 25.49 2.90
CA PHE A 4 14.78 25.66 1.46
C PHE A 4 15.68 26.85 1.10
N SER A 5 15.65 27.91 1.91
CA SER A 5 16.42 29.12 1.63
C SER A 5 17.92 28.94 1.86
N GLU A 6 18.33 27.95 2.66
CA GLU A 6 19.73 27.61 2.92
C GLU A 6 20.27 26.58 1.90
N GLU A 7 19.40 25.73 1.35
CA GLU A 7 19.78 24.66 0.42
C GLU A 7 19.70 25.04 -1.07
N LEU A 8 18.91 26.05 -1.42
CA LEU A 8 18.73 26.48 -2.81
C LEU A 8 19.90 27.32 -3.33
N ARG A 9 20.39 26.97 -4.53
CA ARG A 9 21.43 27.71 -5.25
C ARG A 9 20.95 28.12 -6.64
N VAL A 10 21.01 29.41 -6.94
CA VAL A 10 20.84 29.93 -8.31
C VAL A 10 22.11 29.63 -9.12
N VAL A 11 21.99 28.79 -10.16
CA VAL A 11 23.11 28.40 -11.02
C VAL A 11 23.27 29.33 -12.23
N SER A 12 22.17 29.95 -12.68
CA SER A 12 22.15 30.86 -13.82
C SER A 12 21.03 31.91 -13.68
N GLY A 13 21.26 33.10 -14.23
CA GLY A 13 20.32 34.22 -14.17
C GLY A 13 20.47 35.07 -12.91
N SER A 14 19.65 36.11 -12.81
CA SER A 14 19.59 37.03 -11.67
C SER A 14 18.12 37.31 -11.32
N PRO A 15 17.43 36.34 -10.69
CA PRO A 15 16.04 36.53 -10.28
C PRO A 15 15.94 37.69 -9.29
N THR A 16 14.82 38.40 -9.29
CA THR A 16 14.60 39.42 -8.26
C THR A 16 14.34 38.74 -6.91
N PRO A 17 14.55 39.46 -5.79
CA PRO A 17 14.25 38.93 -4.46
C PRO A 17 12.82 38.42 -4.32
N GLU A 18 11.86 39.09 -4.97
CA GLU A 18 10.45 38.76 -4.94
C GLU A 18 10.13 37.47 -5.70
N GLU A 19 10.74 37.27 -6.87
CA GLU A 19 10.58 36.04 -7.65
C GLU A 19 11.15 34.84 -6.89
N LEU A 20 12.32 35.01 -6.27
CA LEU A 20 12.96 33.95 -5.49
C LEU A 20 12.11 33.61 -4.25
N ALA A 21 11.61 34.61 -3.53
CA ALA A 21 10.70 34.41 -2.40
C ALA A 21 9.40 33.69 -2.81
N THR A 22 8.86 34.01 -3.99
CA THR A 22 7.65 33.36 -4.53
C THR A 22 7.89 31.88 -4.78
N ILE A 23 9.04 31.52 -5.36
CA ILE A 23 9.40 30.11 -5.61
C ILE A 23 9.59 29.35 -4.30
N ILE A 24 10.25 29.95 -3.31
CA ILE A 24 10.42 29.33 -1.98
C ILE A 24 9.06 29.08 -1.35
N ALA A 25 8.16 30.07 -1.33
CA ALA A 25 6.82 29.91 -0.77
C ALA A 25 6.01 28.82 -1.48
N MET A 26 6.19 28.67 -2.80
CA MET A 26 5.54 27.61 -3.57
C MET A 26 6.08 26.21 -3.20
N LEU A 27 7.40 26.07 -3.03
CA LEU A 27 8.04 24.83 -2.58
C LEU A 27 7.60 24.44 -1.17
N GLU A 28 7.53 25.41 -0.25
CA GLU A 28 7.03 25.19 1.10
C GLU A 28 5.57 24.72 1.10
N ALA A 29 4.71 25.33 0.28
CA ALA A 29 3.32 24.93 0.16
C ALA A 29 3.18 23.50 -0.39
N ALA A 30 3.99 23.14 -1.39
CA ALA A 30 4.00 21.78 -1.95
C ALA A 30 4.49 20.75 -0.93
N GLN A 31 5.56 21.06 -0.18
CA GLN A 31 6.06 20.19 0.89
C GLN A 31 5.01 19.97 1.99
N ALA A 32 4.30 21.03 2.40
CA ALA A 32 3.23 20.92 3.39
C ALA A 32 2.05 20.07 2.89
N GLU A 33 1.73 20.13 1.60
CA GLU A 33 0.71 19.29 0.97
C GLU A 33 1.14 17.81 0.92
N ASP A 34 2.40 17.54 0.56
CA ASP A 34 2.98 16.20 0.56
C ASP A 34 3.01 15.61 1.97
N GLU A 35 3.38 16.39 2.99
CA GLU A 35 3.35 15.96 4.40
C GLU A 35 1.93 15.70 4.90
N ALA A 36 0.95 16.52 4.52
CA ALA A 36 -0.45 16.31 4.86
C ALA A 36 -1.05 15.09 4.12
N SER A 37 -0.60 14.84 2.89
CA SER A 37 -1.02 13.73 2.05
C SER A 37 -0.23 12.45 2.30
N ALA A 38 0.83 12.53 3.11
CA ALA A 38 1.63 11.39 3.50
C ALA A 38 0.78 10.43 4.34
N THR A 39 0.09 9.53 3.65
CA THR A 39 -0.43 8.33 4.27
C THR A 39 0.80 7.55 4.73
N GLY A 40 0.96 7.39 6.04
CA GLY A 40 2.07 6.62 6.59
C GLY A 40 2.21 5.28 5.87
N TYR A 41 3.41 4.70 5.85
CA TYR A 41 3.70 3.48 5.09
C TYR A 41 2.61 2.41 5.26
N GLU A 42 1.79 2.20 4.23
CA GLU A 42 0.81 1.13 4.23
C GLU A 42 1.57 -0.18 4.00
N ARG A 43 1.72 -0.96 5.07
CA ARG A 43 2.31 -2.29 4.96
C ARG A 43 1.42 -3.12 4.03
N PRO A 44 1.95 -3.67 2.92
CA PRO A 44 1.14 -4.52 2.05
C PRO A 44 0.58 -5.68 2.87
N LEU A 45 -0.73 -5.89 2.80
CA LEU A 45 -1.37 -7.01 3.49
C LEU A 45 -0.76 -8.30 2.96
N LYS A 46 -0.22 -9.13 3.86
CA LYS A 46 0.21 -10.48 3.49
C LYS A 46 -1.02 -11.30 3.13
N SER A 47 -0.97 -11.95 1.97
CA SER A 47 -2.00 -12.88 1.49
C SER A 47 -2.37 -13.90 2.57
N SER A 48 -3.67 -14.06 2.83
CA SER A 48 -4.19 -15.09 3.73
C SER A 48 -4.36 -16.45 3.05
N TRP A 49 -4.13 -16.57 1.74
CA TRP A 49 -4.37 -17.79 0.96
C TRP A 49 -3.48 -18.97 1.37
N SER A 50 -2.31 -18.70 1.97
CA SER A 50 -1.41 -19.72 2.51
C SER A 50 -1.61 -19.96 4.01
N ARG A 51 -2.60 -19.31 4.65
CA ARG A 51 -2.89 -19.57 6.07
C ARG A 51 -3.41 -21.00 6.21
N ASN A 52 -2.81 -21.72 7.15
CA ASN A 52 -3.02 -23.14 7.34
C ASN A 52 -4.52 -23.46 7.55
N ILE A 53 -5.06 -24.31 6.68
CA ILE A 53 -6.48 -24.71 6.66
C ILE A 53 -6.88 -25.50 7.92
N ASP A 54 -5.92 -26.20 8.54
CA ASP A 54 -6.16 -27.05 9.71
C ASP A 54 -6.50 -26.23 10.97
N GLN A 55 -6.15 -24.94 11.01
CA GLN A 55 -6.60 -24.04 12.08
C GLN A 55 -8.07 -23.64 11.97
N LEU A 56 -8.65 -23.65 10.76
CA LEU A 56 -10.00 -23.16 10.52
C LEU A 56 -11.02 -24.29 10.36
N ARG A 57 -10.57 -25.48 9.92
CA ARG A 57 -11.45 -26.63 9.69
C ARG A 57 -10.70 -27.95 9.90
N GLN A 58 -11.33 -28.87 10.61
CA GLN A 58 -10.86 -30.25 10.69
C GLN A 58 -11.03 -30.98 9.35
N PRO A 59 -10.12 -31.88 8.96
CA PRO A 59 -10.31 -32.75 7.81
C PRO A 59 -11.65 -33.50 7.89
N ILE A 60 -12.35 -33.63 6.76
CA ILE A 60 -13.55 -34.48 6.71
C ILE A 60 -13.06 -35.92 6.75
N THR A 61 -13.35 -36.65 7.82
CA THR A 61 -13.13 -38.10 7.91
C THR A 61 -14.41 -38.82 7.47
N PRO A 62 -14.46 -39.38 6.26
CA PRO A 62 -15.65 -40.06 5.76
C PRO A 62 -15.75 -41.43 6.44
N GLY A 63 -16.93 -41.75 6.95
CA GLY A 63 -17.16 -43.06 7.58
C GLY A 63 -17.09 -44.24 6.59
N PRO A 64 -17.04 -45.48 7.10
CA PRO A 64 -17.07 -46.68 6.27
C PRO A 64 -18.27 -46.66 5.30
N GLY A 65 -17.99 -46.78 4.00
CA GLY A 65 -19.02 -46.78 2.95
C GLY A 65 -19.62 -45.43 2.56
N GLN A 66 -19.20 -44.32 3.17
CA GLN A 66 -19.80 -43.00 2.92
C GLN A 66 -19.52 -42.44 1.52
N TRP A 67 -18.47 -42.90 0.84
CA TRP A 67 -18.20 -42.55 -0.56
C TRP A 67 -18.98 -43.40 -1.58
N ARG A 68 -19.59 -44.51 -1.14
CA ARG A 68 -20.21 -45.48 -2.06
C ARG A 68 -21.55 -45.00 -2.63
N GLY A 69 -22.15 -43.96 -2.05
CA GLY A 69 -23.36 -43.32 -2.57
C GLY A 69 -23.15 -42.58 -3.90
N ALA A 70 -21.90 -42.23 -4.25
CA ALA A 70 -21.58 -41.57 -5.52
C ALA A 70 -21.63 -42.51 -6.73
N TYR A 71 -21.67 -43.84 -6.51
CA TYR A 71 -21.74 -44.84 -7.57
C TYR A 71 -22.94 -45.78 -7.33
N ARG A 72 -24.17 -45.23 -7.36
CA ARG A 72 -25.34 -46.08 -7.56
C ARG A 72 -25.31 -46.57 -9.01
N GLN A 73 -24.79 -47.77 -9.24
CA GLN A 73 -24.98 -48.46 -10.51
C GLN A 73 -26.47 -48.76 -10.66
N GLY A 74 -27.12 -48.21 -11.70
CA GLY A 74 -28.55 -48.44 -11.96
C GLY A 74 -29.39 -47.23 -12.40
N LEU A 75 -28.77 -46.13 -12.83
CA LEU A 75 -29.42 -45.14 -13.70
C LEU A 75 -28.76 -45.18 -15.08
N ASN A 76 -29.04 -46.25 -15.82
CA ASN A 76 -28.97 -46.34 -17.28
C ASN A 76 -30.13 -47.24 -17.70
#